data_AF-A0A7N2LAH4-F1
#
_entry.id   AF-A0A7N2LAH4-F1
#
_cell.length_a   1.000
_cell.length_b   1.000
_cell.length_c   1.000
_cell.angle_alpha   90.00
_cell.angle_beta   90.00
_cell.angle_gamma   90.00
#
_symmetry.space_group_name_H-M   'P 1'
#
loop_
_entity.id
_entity.type
_entity.pdbx_description
1 polymer ?
#
loop_
_entity_poly.entity_id
_entity_poly.type
_entity_poly.pdbx_seq_one_letter_code
_entity_poly.pdbx_strand_id
1 'polypeptide(L)'
;MLIFTLWLHLASGKTFQTLDPRTGEVIANVAEGDAEDVNRAVAAARKAFDEGPWPRMTAYERQKVLFRFADLIEQHNDELVALEAWDSGKPYEQAAKVEVPMVARQIRYYAGWADKLHGLTVPADGPFHMQTLHEPIGVVGSIIPWNFPLIMYCFKVGPALACGCTVVLKPAEQTPLTSLFVSKLLYEAGLPPGALNVIPGYGPTAGAAIASHMDVDKLAFTGSTETGKIVLDLATKSNLKSVTLELGGKSPFIVCEDADVDKAVELAHMALFFNQFVEKAKQYAMKHSIGDPFKEGIEQGPQIDTEQFDKILKYIKSGVECGATLESGGERHGNKGYYIKPTVFSNVQFSPVPLPLANDPEKENHESLSQPRSLPNKGKARASKHQDP
;
A
#
# COMPACT_ATOMS: atom_id res chain seq x y z
N MET A 1 15.88 7.74 -18.73
CA MET A 1 16.04 6.31 -19.13
C MET A 1 14.65 5.70 -19.23
N LEU A 2 14.30 4.95 -20.30
CA LEU A 2 13.07 4.13 -20.26
C LEU A 2 13.38 2.84 -19.52
N ILE A 3 12.64 2.56 -18.44
CA ILE A 3 12.64 1.24 -17.81
C ILE A 3 11.46 0.46 -18.39
N PHE A 4 11.77 -0.59 -19.16
CA PHE A 4 10.77 -1.44 -19.79
C PHE A 4 10.05 -2.31 -18.75
N THR A 5 8.73 -2.43 -18.92
CA THR A 5 7.97 -3.59 -18.44
C THR A 5 8.52 -4.85 -19.08
N LEU A 6 8.96 -5.81 -18.27
CA LEU A 6 9.65 -7.00 -18.78
C LEU A 6 8.69 -7.81 -19.69
N TRP A 7 9.11 -8.02 -20.94
CA TRP A 7 8.44 -8.83 -21.98
C TRP A 7 7.18 -8.28 -22.65
N LEU A 8 6.70 -7.07 -22.34
CA LEU A 8 5.63 -6.40 -23.11
C LEU A 8 5.97 -4.93 -23.39
N HIS A 9 5.80 -4.52 -24.65
CA HIS A 9 5.61 -3.10 -24.99
C HIS A 9 4.16 -2.73 -24.66
N LEU A 10 3.96 -1.64 -23.91
CA LEU A 10 2.63 -1.19 -23.52
C LEU A 10 1.87 -0.65 -24.73
N ALA A 11 0.59 -1.01 -24.86
CA ALA A 11 -0.21 -0.94 -26.08
C ALA A 11 -0.34 0.49 -26.64
N SER A 12 -0.32 1.48 -25.76
CA SER A 12 -0.49 2.89 -26.08
C SER A 12 0.79 3.61 -26.51
N GLY A 13 1.96 3.04 -26.19
CA GLY A 13 3.27 3.72 -26.31
C GLY A 13 3.46 4.96 -25.42
N LYS A 14 2.49 5.27 -24.54
CA LYS A 14 2.56 6.41 -23.61
C LYS A 14 3.63 6.22 -22.53
N THR A 15 4.08 7.32 -21.94
CA THR A 15 4.93 7.32 -20.74
C THR A 15 4.53 8.43 -19.78
N PHE A 16 4.51 8.13 -18.48
CA PHE A 16 4.43 9.14 -17.41
C PHE A 16 5.82 9.43 -16.82
N GLN A 17 5.92 10.47 -16.00
CA GLN A 17 7.16 10.87 -15.32
C GLN A 17 7.12 10.46 -13.84
N THR A 18 8.20 9.83 -13.37
CA THR A 18 8.54 9.86 -11.94
C THR A 18 9.53 11.02 -11.69
N LEU A 19 9.38 11.66 -10.53
CA LEU A 19 10.02 12.92 -10.17
C LEU A 19 10.85 12.75 -8.90
N ASP A 20 12.00 13.41 -8.84
CA ASP A 20 12.86 13.46 -7.67
C ASP A 20 12.24 14.41 -6.62
N PRO A 21 11.76 13.92 -5.47
CA PRO A 21 11.06 14.74 -4.50
C PRO A 21 11.94 15.80 -3.81
N ARG A 22 13.27 15.71 -3.99
CA ARG A 22 14.26 16.68 -3.50
C ARG A 22 14.32 17.92 -4.40
N THR A 23 13.88 17.81 -5.66
CA THR A 23 14.06 18.86 -6.69
C THR A 23 12.79 19.20 -7.48
N GLY A 24 11.86 18.26 -7.66
CA GLY A 24 10.76 18.33 -8.63
C GLY A 24 11.17 18.00 -10.06
N GLU A 25 12.39 17.48 -10.28
CA GLU A 25 12.93 17.18 -11.61
C GLU A 25 12.68 15.72 -12.03
N VAL A 26 12.59 15.46 -13.33
CA VAL A 26 12.26 14.13 -13.86
C VAL A 26 13.42 13.15 -13.70
N ILE A 27 13.20 12.03 -12.99
CA ILE A 27 14.16 10.92 -12.92
C ILE A 27 14.08 10.10 -14.22
N ALA A 28 12.86 9.69 -14.60
CA ALA A 28 12.61 8.81 -15.72
C ALA A 28 11.22 9.03 -16.32
N ASN A 29 11.13 8.79 -17.64
CA ASN A 29 9.86 8.51 -18.30
C ASN A 29 9.64 6.98 -18.22
N VAL A 30 8.55 6.56 -17.59
CA VAL A 30 8.17 5.16 -17.36
C VAL A 30 6.94 4.85 -18.20
N ALA A 31 6.86 3.67 -18.79
CA ALA A 31 5.75 3.30 -19.66
C ALA A 31 4.40 3.31 -18.89
N GLU A 32 3.39 3.97 -19.47
CA GLU A 32 2.07 4.13 -18.86
C GLU A 32 1.13 3.00 -19.28
N GLY A 33 0.88 2.08 -18.35
CA GLY A 33 -0.07 0.99 -18.53
C GLY A 33 -1.51 1.44 -18.40
N ASP A 34 -2.35 0.92 -19.29
CA ASP A 34 -3.80 1.15 -19.31
C ASP A 34 -4.54 -0.20 -19.25
N ALA A 35 -5.88 -0.19 -19.37
CA ALA A 35 -6.70 -1.40 -19.24
C ALA A 35 -6.29 -2.53 -20.20
N GLU A 36 -5.88 -2.21 -21.44
CA GLU A 36 -5.40 -3.21 -22.42
C GLU A 36 -4.10 -3.90 -21.98
N ASP A 37 -3.21 -3.19 -21.28
CA ASP A 37 -1.98 -3.77 -20.76
C ASP A 37 -2.23 -4.66 -19.55
N VAL A 38 -3.22 -4.29 -18.73
CA VAL A 38 -3.74 -5.14 -17.66
C VAL A 38 -4.39 -6.40 -18.23
N ASN A 39 -5.20 -6.31 -19.29
CA ASN A 39 -5.78 -7.49 -19.96
C ASN A 39 -4.68 -8.48 -20.41
N ARG A 40 -3.62 -7.96 -21.05
CA ARG A 40 -2.45 -8.76 -21.49
C ARG A 40 -1.71 -9.38 -20.31
N ALA A 41 -1.49 -8.61 -19.25
CA ALA A 41 -0.84 -9.09 -18.03
C ALA A 41 -1.65 -10.18 -17.31
N VAL A 42 -2.98 -10.04 -17.24
CA VAL A 42 -3.87 -11.05 -16.67
C VAL A 42 -3.93 -12.29 -17.56
N ALA A 43 -4.00 -12.15 -18.89
CA ALA A 43 -3.92 -13.29 -19.80
C ALA A 43 -2.59 -14.07 -19.67
N ALA A 44 -1.47 -13.36 -19.50
CA ALA A 44 -0.16 -13.96 -19.23
C ALA A 44 -0.12 -14.67 -17.86
N ALA A 45 -0.63 -14.03 -16.80
CA ALA A 45 -0.73 -14.61 -15.46
C ALA A 45 -1.64 -15.85 -15.42
N ARG A 46 -2.78 -15.78 -16.10
CA ARG A 46 -3.76 -16.86 -16.27
C ARG A 46 -3.12 -18.05 -16.97
N LYS A 47 -2.47 -17.85 -18.12
CA LYS A 47 -1.74 -18.92 -18.82
C LYS A 47 -0.58 -19.49 -17.98
N ALA A 48 0.19 -18.66 -17.28
CA ALA A 48 1.27 -19.11 -16.42
C ALA A 48 0.80 -19.94 -15.21
N PHE A 49 -0.47 -19.77 -14.80
CA PHE A 49 -1.13 -20.57 -13.77
C PHE A 49 -1.80 -21.82 -14.37
N ASP A 50 -2.75 -21.64 -15.29
CA ASP A 50 -3.60 -22.69 -15.86
C ASP A 50 -2.82 -23.71 -16.71
N GLU A 51 -1.73 -23.29 -17.39
CA GLU A 51 -0.88 -24.17 -18.22
C GLU A 51 0.58 -24.22 -17.74
N GLY A 52 1.09 -23.12 -17.19
CA GLY A 52 2.51 -22.93 -16.93
C GLY A 52 3.10 -23.79 -15.80
N PRO A 53 4.45 -23.86 -15.71
CA PRO A 53 5.13 -24.72 -14.74
C PRO A 53 5.05 -24.20 -13.30
N TRP A 54 4.68 -22.94 -13.05
CA TRP A 54 4.86 -22.32 -11.72
C TRP A 54 4.06 -22.97 -10.57
N PRO A 55 2.72 -23.17 -10.66
CA PRO A 55 1.99 -23.91 -9.63
C PRO A 55 2.33 -25.42 -9.63
N ARG A 56 2.85 -25.94 -10.75
CA ARG A 56 3.16 -27.37 -10.98
C ARG A 56 4.55 -27.79 -10.49
N MET A 57 5.46 -26.84 -10.34
CA MET A 57 6.74 -27.02 -9.67
C MET A 57 6.50 -27.56 -8.26
N THR A 58 7.39 -28.45 -7.79
CA THR A 58 7.41 -28.83 -6.39
C THR A 58 7.61 -27.60 -5.52
N ALA A 59 7.09 -27.64 -4.30
CA ALA A 59 7.27 -26.57 -3.33
C ALA A 59 8.76 -26.21 -3.11
N TYR A 60 9.64 -27.21 -3.16
CA TYR A 60 11.09 -27.07 -3.05
C TYR A 60 11.71 -26.32 -4.26
N GLU A 61 11.17 -26.47 -5.46
CA GLU A 61 11.61 -25.70 -6.63
C GLU A 61 11.17 -24.23 -6.56
N ARG A 62 9.93 -23.95 -6.14
CA ARG A 62 9.48 -22.57 -5.86
C ARG A 62 10.34 -21.92 -4.76
N GLN A 63 10.63 -22.67 -3.70
CA GLN A 63 11.51 -22.24 -2.61
C GLN A 63 12.92 -21.88 -3.10
N LYS A 64 13.52 -22.65 -4.02
CA LYS A 64 14.83 -22.32 -4.61
C LYS A 64 14.81 -20.99 -5.36
N VAL A 65 13.78 -20.73 -6.16
CA VAL A 65 13.64 -19.46 -6.89
C VAL A 65 13.54 -18.28 -5.91
N LEU A 66 12.73 -18.41 -4.85
CA LEU A 66 12.58 -17.36 -3.85
C LEU A 66 13.84 -17.14 -3.00
N PHE A 67 14.57 -18.19 -2.59
CA PHE A 67 15.87 -18.01 -1.93
C PHE A 67 16.88 -17.31 -2.83
N ARG A 68 17.04 -17.76 -4.08
CA ARG A 68 17.95 -17.13 -5.05
C ARG A 68 17.56 -15.67 -5.35
N PHE A 69 16.27 -15.34 -5.32
CA PHE A 69 15.81 -13.94 -5.43
C PHE A 69 16.26 -13.08 -4.25
N ALA A 70 16.17 -13.59 -3.00
CA ALA A 70 16.71 -12.87 -1.84
C ALA A 70 18.24 -12.68 -1.93
N ASP A 71 18.97 -13.69 -2.41
CA ASP A 71 20.41 -13.60 -2.62
C ASP A 71 20.77 -12.54 -3.70
N LEU A 72 19.95 -12.39 -4.75
CA LEU A 72 20.12 -11.35 -5.77
C LEU A 72 19.74 -9.94 -5.27
N ILE A 73 18.77 -9.82 -4.36
CA ILE A 73 18.45 -8.54 -3.70
C ILE A 73 19.66 -8.03 -2.90
N GLU A 74 20.36 -8.91 -2.18
CA GLU A 74 21.57 -8.53 -1.43
C GLU A 74 22.76 -8.22 -2.35
N GLN A 75 22.89 -8.91 -3.49
CA GLN A 75 23.93 -8.62 -4.49
C GLN A 75 23.75 -7.27 -5.20
N HIS A 76 22.52 -6.78 -5.29
CA HIS A 76 22.18 -5.45 -5.86
C HIS A 76 21.70 -4.46 -4.79
N ASN A 77 22.21 -4.59 -3.55
CA ASN A 77 21.82 -3.73 -2.44
C ASN A 77 21.98 -2.25 -2.80
N ASP A 78 23.15 -1.87 -3.32
CA ASP A 78 23.51 -0.46 -3.47
C ASP A 78 22.69 0.24 -4.57
N GLU A 79 22.35 -0.46 -5.66
CA GLU A 79 21.43 0.05 -6.67
C GLU A 79 19.99 0.16 -6.14
N LEU A 80 19.52 -0.82 -5.35
CA LEU A 80 18.17 -0.80 -4.77
C LEU A 80 18.01 0.32 -3.74
N VAL A 81 19.01 0.52 -2.88
CA VAL A 81 19.06 1.62 -1.91
C VAL A 81 19.10 2.97 -2.62
N ALA A 82 19.94 3.13 -3.65
CA ALA A 82 20.01 4.36 -4.42
C ALA A 82 18.69 4.67 -5.14
N LEU A 83 18.03 3.66 -5.73
CA LEU A 83 16.73 3.84 -6.38
C LEU A 83 15.63 4.18 -5.35
N GLU A 84 15.56 3.51 -4.20
CA GLU A 84 14.59 3.85 -3.14
C GLU A 84 14.78 5.28 -2.62
N ALA A 85 16.03 5.69 -2.33
CA ALA A 85 16.31 7.04 -1.84
C ALA A 85 16.05 8.13 -2.90
N TRP A 86 16.15 7.81 -4.19
CA TRP A 86 15.91 8.75 -5.29
C TRP A 86 14.43 8.87 -5.67
N ASP A 87 13.75 7.74 -5.87
CA ASP A 87 12.35 7.63 -6.34
C ASP A 87 11.37 7.96 -5.20
N SER A 88 11.67 7.56 -3.95
CA SER A 88 10.82 7.83 -2.78
C SER A 88 11.26 9.00 -1.91
N GLY A 89 12.52 9.47 -2.02
CA GLY A 89 13.06 10.53 -1.14
C GLY A 89 13.38 10.11 0.30
N LYS A 90 13.35 8.81 0.64
CA LYS A 90 13.72 8.35 1.99
C LYS A 90 15.23 8.42 2.24
N PRO A 91 15.70 8.61 3.49
CA PRO A 91 17.12 8.59 3.82
C PRO A 91 17.84 7.34 3.29
N TYR A 92 18.98 7.54 2.62
CA TYR A 92 19.79 6.45 2.05
C TYR A 92 20.20 5.45 3.14
N GLU A 93 20.56 5.94 4.33
CA GLU A 93 20.91 5.10 5.47
C GLU A 93 19.74 4.23 5.98
N GLN A 94 18.49 4.74 5.94
CA GLN A 94 17.29 3.96 6.29
C GLN A 94 17.07 2.82 5.29
N ALA A 95 17.15 3.13 3.99
CA ALA A 95 17.01 2.13 2.93
C ALA A 95 18.10 1.05 3.02
N ALA A 96 19.36 1.45 3.26
CA ALA A 96 20.52 0.55 3.35
C ALA A 96 20.54 -0.31 4.62
N LYS A 97 20.33 0.30 5.79
CA LYS A 97 20.53 -0.38 7.09
C LYS A 97 19.28 -1.12 7.57
N VAL A 98 18.11 -0.81 7.02
CA VAL A 98 16.81 -1.36 7.48
C VAL A 98 16.03 -2.00 6.34
N GLU A 99 15.68 -1.25 5.28
CA GLU A 99 14.62 -1.69 4.36
C GLU A 99 15.04 -2.80 3.40
N VAL A 100 16.14 -2.64 2.66
CA VAL A 100 16.60 -3.67 1.69
C VAL A 100 17.02 -4.97 2.41
N PRO A 101 17.76 -4.94 3.54
CA PRO A 101 18.01 -6.15 4.34
C PRO A 101 16.74 -6.81 4.87
N MET A 102 15.71 -6.02 5.27
CA MET A 102 14.43 -6.57 5.70
C MET A 102 13.69 -7.24 4.54
N VAL A 103 13.72 -6.66 3.33
CA VAL A 103 13.11 -7.25 2.12
C VAL A 103 13.76 -8.60 1.78
N ALA A 104 15.10 -8.68 1.75
CA ALA A 104 15.80 -9.95 1.54
C ALA A 104 15.41 -11.01 2.59
N ARG A 105 15.45 -10.63 3.89
CA ARG A 105 15.02 -11.51 5.00
C ARG A 105 13.57 -11.96 4.87
N GLN A 106 12.66 -11.08 4.47
CA GLN A 106 11.24 -11.36 4.33
C GLN A 106 10.95 -12.29 3.13
N ILE A 107 11.67 -12.14 2.01
CA ILE A 107 11.63 -13.12 0.90
C ILE A 107 12.14 -14.48 1.36
N ARG A 108 13.24 -14.56 2.12
CA ARG A 108 13.72 -15.85 2.68
C ARG A 108 12.71 -16.48 3.64
N TYR A 109 11.97 -15.68 4.42
CA TYR A 109 10.88 -16.16 5.26
C TYR A 109 9.74 -16.80 4.42
N TYR A 110 9.28 -16.15 3.35
CA TYR A 110 8.25 -16.73 2.47
C TYR A 110 8.76 -17.94 1.66
N ALA A 111 10.02 -17.94 1.23
CA ALA A 111 10.67 -19.12 0.64
C ALA A 111 10.60 -20.33 1.59
N GLY A 112 10.87 -20.10 2.88
CA GLY A 112 10.76 -21.10 3.94
C GLY A 112 9.33 -21.59 4.24
N TRP A 113 8.30 -20.94 3.72
CA TRP A 113 6.89 -21.35 3.85
C TRP A 113 6.35 -22.16 2.68
N ALA A 114 6.95 -22.05 1.48
CA ALA A 114 6.41 -22.65 0.25
C ALA A 114 6.17 -24.17 0.35
N ASP A 115 6.97 -24.87 1.16
CA ASP A 115 6.95 -26.31 1.45
C ASP A 115 6.25 -26.70 2.75
N LYS A 116 5.57 -25.75 3.43
CA LYS A 116 4.94 -25.94 4.76
C LYS A 116 3.46 -25.55 4.77
N LEU A 117 2.86 -25.41 3.60
CA LEU A 117 1.43 -25.11 3.41
C LEU A 117 0.58 -26.38 3.56
N HIS A 118 0.46 -26.86 4.81
CA HIS A 118 -0.30 -28.07 5.12
C HIS A 118 -1.81 -27.80 5.19
N GLY A 119 -2.61 -28.72 4.65
CA GLY A 119 -4.02 -28.87 4.98
C GLY A 119 -4.23 -29.70 6.26
N LEU A 120 -5.47 -30.13 6.51
CA LEU A 120 -5.85 -30.92 7.69
C LEU A 120 -6.50 -32.24 7.28
N THR A 121 -6.21 -33.33 7.99
CA THR A 121 -7.05 -34.53 8.01
C THR A 121 -8.07 -34.40 9.15
N VAL A 122 -9.36 -34.51 8.83
CA VAL A 122 -10.44 -34.18 9.76
C VAL A 122 -11.16 -35.47 10.20
N PRO A 123 -11.35 -35.70 11.52
CA PRO A 123 -12.20 -36.78 12.01
C PRO A 123 -13.67 -36.44 11.72
N ALA A 124 -14.23 -37.03 10.67
CA ALA A 124 -15.63 -36.86 10.30
C ALA A 124 -16.54 -37.84 11.06
N ASP A 125 -17.80 -37.45 11.26
CA ASP A 125 -18.83 -38.36 11.78
C ASP A 125 -19.16 -39.45 10.74
N GLY A 126 -19.02 -40.71 11.14
CA GLY A 126 -19.30 -41.87 10.28
C GLY A 126 -18.12 -42.32 9.40
N PRO A 127 -18.35 -43.20 8.41
CA PRO A 127 -17.30 -43.90 7.68
C PRO A 127 -16.72 -43.09 6.52
N PHE A 128 -16.33 -41.83 6.77
CA PHE A 128 -15.81 -40.91 5.75
C PHE A 128 -14.36 -40.52 6.02
N HIS A 129 -13.53 -40.53 4.97
CA HIS A 129 -12.23 -39.86 4.99
C HIS A 129 -12.40 -38.41 4.55
N MET A 130 -11.99 -37.46 5.39
CA MET A 130 -12.05 -36.02 5.09
C MET A 130 -10.66 -35.40 5.22
N GLN A 131 -10.29 -34.61 4.21
CA GLN A 131 -9.07 -33.80 4.20
C GLN A 131 -9.34 -32.44 3.56
N THR A 132 -8.61 -31.41 3.98
CA THR A 132 -8.55 -30.11 3.30
C THR A 132 -7.26 -29.97 2.49
N LEU A 133 -7.31 -29.23 1.40
CA LEU A 133 -6.15 -28.84 0.60
C LEU A 133 -6.04 -27.31 0.58
N HIS A 134 -4.82 -26.78 0.62
CA HIS A 134 -4.55 -25.36 0.51
C HIS A 134 -3.94 -25.06 -0.86
N GLU A 135 -4.80 -25.00 -1.86
CA GLU A 135 -4.43 -24.74 -3.26
C GLU A 135 -4.24 -23.22 -3.50
N PRO A 136 -3.33 -22.81 -4.40
CA PRO A 136 -3.18 -21.41 -4.77
C PRO A 136 -4.45 -20.88 -5.45
N ILE A 137 -4.87 -19.67 -5.06
CA ILE A 137 -6.13 -19.06 -5.52
C ILE A 137 -6.14 -18.66 -7.02
N GLY A 138 -4.99 -18.69 -7.69
CA GLY A 138 -4.84 -18.33 -9.11
C GLY A 138 -4.10 -17.01 -9.33
N VAL A 139 -4.72 -16.11 -10.09
CA VAL A 139 -4.18 -14.79 -10.47
C VAL A 139 -4.50 -13.76 -9.39
N VAL A 140 -3.45 -13.21 -8.78
CA VAL A 140 -3.55 -12.19 -7.72
C VAL A 140 -3.26 -10.80 -8.28
N GLY A 141 -4.28 -9.94 -8.29
CA GLY A 141 -4.14 -8.51 -8.53
C GLY A 141 -3.58 -7.81 -7.29
N SER A 142 -2.41 -7.21 -7.41
CA SER A 142 -1.71 -6.51 -6.32
C SER A 142 -1.53 -5.03 -6.65
N ILE A 143 -1.86 -4.16 -5.70
CA ILE A 143 -1.72 -2.71 -5.85
C ILE A 143 -1.02 -2.17 -4.59
N ILE A 144 0.09 -1.45 -4.78
CA ILE A 144 0.96 -1.00 -3.68
C ILE A 144 1.19 0.52 -3.67
N PRO A 145 1.41 1.14 -2.49
CA PRO A 145 1.65 2.57 -2.32
C PRO A 145 3.14 2.93 -2.46
N TRP A 146 3.41 4.22 -2.40
CA TRP A 146 4.74 4.83 -2.61
C TRP A 146 5.62 4.97 -1.35
N ASN A 147 5.09 4.77 -0.15
CA ASN A 147 5.84 5.06 1.09
C ASN A 147 6.93 4.02 1.38
N PHE A 148 6.67 2.74 1.09
CA PHE A 148 7.64 1.66 1.25
C PHE A 148 7.61 0.70 0.03
N PRO A 149 8.00 1.14 -1.18
CA PRO A 149 7.74 0.42 -2.42
C PRO A 149 8.29 -1.02 -2.42
N LEU A 150 9.58 -1.24 -2.11
CA LEU A 150 10.14 -2.60 -2.04
C LEU A 150 9.55 -3.47 -0.92
N ILE A 151 9.22 -2.90 0.25
CA ILE A 151 8.61 -3.67 1.35
C ILE A 151 7.18 -4.07 0.97
N MET A 152 6.41 -3.16 0.37
CA MET A 152 5.04 -3.43 -0.08
C MET A 152 5.02 -4.40 -1.26
N TYR A 153 5.98 -4.32 -2.19
CA TYR A 153 6.24 -5.35 -3.20
C TYR A 153 6.46 -6.71 -2.53
N CYS A 154 7.37 -6.79 -1.56
CA CYS A 154 7.69 -8.04 -0.86
C CYS A 154 6.47 -8.64 -0.13
N PHE A 155 5.67 -7.81 0.55
CA PHE A 155 4.47 -8.23 1.28
C PHE A 155 3.32 -8.70 0.37
N LYS A 156 3.37 -8.42 -0.94
CA LYS A 156 2.38 -8.90 -1.92
C LYS A 156 2.91 -10.08 -2.74
N VAL A 157 4.07 -9.90 -3.35
CA VAL A 157 4.68 -10.86 -4.29
C VAL A 157 5.23 -12.08 -3.56
N GLY A 158 5.94 -11.89 -2.44
CA GLY A 158 6.55 -12.97 -1.65
C GLY A 158 5.58 -14.08 -1.24
N PRO A 159 4.48 -13.79 -0.52
CA PRO A 159 3.55 -14.83 -0.07
C PRO A 159 2.73 -15.42 -1.23
N ALA A 160 2.31 -14.62 -2.20
CA ALA A 160 1.55 -15.11 -3.36
C ALA A 160 2.35 -16.13 -4.18
N LEU A 161 3.63 -15.83 -4.45
CA LEU A 161 4.52 -16.73 -5.18
C LEU A 161 4.89 -17.98 -4.36
N ALA A 162 5.08 -17.87 -3.03
CA ALA A 162 5.32 -19.03 -2.18
C ALA A 162 4.17 -20.05 -2.26
N CYS A 163 2.91 -19.58 -2.22
CA CYS A 163 1.72 -20.40 -2.42
C CYS A 163 1.61 -21.02 -3.82
N GLY A 164 2.31 -20.48 -4.83
CA GLY A 164 2.21 -20.93 -6.22
C GLY A 164 1.19 -20.16 -7.06
N CYS A 165 0.64 -19.06 -6.55
CA CYS A 165 -0.18 -18.13 -7.33
C CYS A 165 0.67 -17.42 -8.41
N THR A 166 0.01 -16.82 -9.39
CA THR A 166 0.63 -15.85 -10.30
C THR A 166 0.15 -14.43 -9.97
N VAL A 167 0.90 -13.40 -10.36
CA VAL A 167 0.68 -12.02 -9.88
C VAL A 167 0.62 -11.02 -11.03
N VAL A 168 -0.32 -10.08 -10.94
CA VAL A 168 -0.34 -8.83 -11.71
C VAL A 168 -0.23 -7.67 -10.72
N LEU A 169 0.90 -6.96 -10.75
CA LEU A 169 1.25 -5.90 -9.78
C LEU A 169 1.22 -4.52 -10.44
N LYS A 170 0.53 -3.56 -9.83
CA LYS A 170 0.67 -2.12 -10.13
C LYS A 170 1.43 -1.42 -9.00
N PRO A 171 2.67 -0.93 -9.22
CA PRO A 171 3.36 -0.05 -8.29
C PRO A 171 2.72 1.33 -8.28
N ALA A 172 2.95 2.13 -7.24
CA ALA A 172 2.53 3.53 -7.22
C ALA A 172 3.19 4.33 -8.35
N GLU A 173 2.45 5.28 -8.91
CA GLU A 173 2.90 6.17 -9.99
C GLU A 173 4.07 7.07 -9.56
N GLN A 174 4.18 7.40 -8.28
CA GLN A 174 5.33 8.13 -7.73
C GLN A 174 6.60 7.27 -7.62
N THR A 175 6.51 5.94 -7.51
CA THR A 175 7.65 5.07 -7.17
C THR A 175 7.69 3.74 -7.95
N PRO A 176 7.77 3.77 -9.30
CA PRO A 176 7.76 2.56 -10.10
C PRO A 176 9.13 1.85 -10.19
N LEU A 177 10.24 2.54 -9.96
CA LEU A 177 11.56 2.12 -10.46
C LEU A 177 12.10 0.89 -9.75
N THR A 178 11.98 0.84 -8.41
CA THR A 178 12.51 -0.26 -7.60
C THR A 178 11.74 -1.56 -7.83
N SER A 179 10.41 -1.47 -7.96
CA SER A 179 9.53 -2.60 -8.32
C SER A 179 9.86 -3.20 -9.69
N LEU A 180 10.18 -2.36 -10.69
CA LEU A 180 10.62 -2.84 -12.01
C LEU A 180 11.99 -3.53 -11.91
N PHE A 181 12.93 -2.97 -11.15
CA PHE A 181 14.28 -3.52 -10.99
C PHE A 181 14.26 -4.90 -10.30
N VAL A 182 13.62 -5.05 -9.14
CA VAL A 182 13.58 -6.37 -8.46
C VAL A 182 12.81 -7.43 -9.24
N SER A 183 11.86 -7.03 -10.08
CA SER A 183 11.15 -7.97 -10.95
C SER A 183 12.09 -8.60 -11.99
N LYS A 184 13.05 -7.84 -12.53
CA LYS A 184 14.12 -8.37 -13.37
C LYS A 184 14.95 -9.42 -12.59
N LEU A 185 15.34 -9.10 -11.35
CA LEU A 185 16.13 -10.02 -10.51
C LEU A 185 15.37 -11.33 -10.19
N LEU A 186 14.07 -11.25 -9.96
CA LEU A 186 13.22 -12.43 -9.70
C LEU A 186 13.06 -13.30 -10.96
N TYR A 187 12.98 -12.70 -12.14
CA TYR A 187 13.09 -13.44 -13.41
C TYR A 187 14.46 -14.08 -13.58
N GLU A 188 15.54 -13.36 -13.26
CA GLU A 188 16.92 -13.87 -13.28
C GLU A 188 17.13 -15.03 -12.29
N ALA A 189 16.45 -15.00 -11.13
CA ALA A 189 16.41 -16.08 -10.13
C ALA A 189 15.80 -17.38 -10.66
N GLY A 190 14.97 -17.32 -11.70
CA GLY A 190 14.34 -18.47 -12.36
C GLY A 190 12.81 -18.48 -12.34
N LEU A 191 12.16 -17.34 -12.05
CA LEU A 191 10.70 -17.28 -12.11
C LEU A 191 10.20 -17.50 -13.57
N PRO A 192 9.21 -18.39 -13.81
CA PRO A 192 8.69 -18.63 -15.15
C PRO A 192 7.99 -17.40 -15.76
N PRO A 193 8.09 -17.17 -17.09
CA PRO A 193 7.38 -16.11 -17.82
C PRO A 193 5.88 -16.06 -17.48
N GLY A 194 5.40 -14.85 -17.17
CA GLY A 194 4.00 -14.59 -16.83
C GLY A 194 3.62 -14.87 -15.38
N ALA A 195 4.47 -15.50 -14.56
CA ALA A 195 4.14 -15.73 -13.15
C ALA A 195 4.17 -14.44 -12.30
N LEU A 196 4.90 -13.41 -12.75
CA LEU A 196 4.79 -12.03 -12.26
C LEU A 196 4.75 -11.06 -13.43
N ASN A 197 3.75 -10.20 -13.47
CA ASN A 197 3.59 -9.13 -14.45
C ASN A 197 3.51 -7.80 -13.70
N VAL A 198 4.36 -6.83 -14.04
CA VAL A 198 4.36 -5.51 -13.38
C VAL A 198 3.94 -4.46 -14.40
N ILE A 199 2.87 -3.73 -14.07
CA ILE A 199 2.24 -2.72 -14.93
C ILE A 199 2.23 -1.39 -14.17
N PRO A 200 3.27 -0.54 -14.34
CA PRO A 200 3.24 0.86 -13.93
C PRO A 200 2.14 1.62 -14.68
N GLY A 201 1.62 2.67 -14.07
CA GLY A 201 0.50 3.45 -14.61
C GLY A 201 -0.23 4.14 -13.46
N TYR A 202 -1.39 4.75 -13.72
CA TYR A 202 -2.13 5.50 -12.71
C TYR A 202 -3.16 4.65 -11.94
N GLY A 203 -3.56 5.09 -10.75
CA GLY A 203 -4.63 4.50 -9.96
C GLY A 203 -5.96 4.36 -10.74
N PRO A 204 -6.50 5.44 -11.33
CA PRO A 204 -7.77 5.39 -12.08
C PRO A 204 -7.75 4.59 -13.39
N THR A 205 -6.59 4.26 -13.95
CA THR A 205 -6.47 3.43 -15.17
C THR A 205 -6.05 2.00 -14.83
N ALA A 206 -4.74 1.74 -14.71
CA ALA A 206 -4.21 0.40 -14.43
C ALA A 206 -4.72 -0.18 -13.08
N GLY A 207 -4.82 0.65 -12.04
CA GLY A 207 -5.34 0.20 -10.74
C GLY A 207 -6.81 -0.22 -10.79
N ALA A 208 -7.66 0.62 -11.39
CA ALA A 208 -9.09 0.34 -11.56
C ALA A 208 -9.32 -0.88 -12.49
N ALA A 209 -8.54 -1.02 -13.55
CA ALA A 209 -8.58 -2.18 -14.44
C ALA A 209 -8.25 -3.47 -13.68
N ILE A 210 -7.17 -3.53 -12.90
CA ILE A 210 -6.82 -4.71 -12.08
C ILE A 210 -7.94 -5.04 -11.08
N ALA A 211 -8.54 -4.02 -10.43
CA ALA A 211 -9.60 -4.24 -9.45
C ALA A 211 -10.89 -4.81 -10.07
N SER A 212 -11.24 -4.39 -11.28
CA SER A 212 -12.47 -4.75 -12.00
C SER A 212 -12.34 -5.93 -12.97
N HIS A 213 -11.12 -6.37 -13.33
CA HIS A 213 -10.91 -7.45 -14.29
C HIS A 213 -11.61 -8.77 -13.86
N MET A 214 -12.25 -9.47 -14.81
CA MET A 214 -13.05 -10.66 -14.50
C MET A 214 -12.22 -11.91 -14.18
N ASP A 215 -11.05 -12.08 -14.82
CA ASP A 215 -10.20 -13.27 -14.64
C ASP A 215 -9.12 -13.11 -13.54
N VAL A 216 -9.29 -12.16 -12.61
CA VAL A 216 -8.44 -11.99 -11.42
C VAL A 216 -9.17 -12.54 -10.21
N ASP A 217 -8.62 -13.57 -9.57
CA ASP A 217 -9.30 -14.36 -8.54
C ASP A 217 -9.25 -13.69 -7.15
N LYS A 218 -8.20 -12.88 -6.92
CA LYS A 218 -7.95 -12.19 -5.65
C LYS A 218 -7.36 -10.80 -5.85
N LEU A 219 -7.77 -9.85 -5.01
CA LEU A 219 -7.06 -8.59 -4.78
C LEU A 219 -6.30 -8.56 -3.45
N ALA A 220 -5.19 -7.82 -3.46
CA ALA A 220 -4.51 -7.34 -2.28
C ALA A 220 -4.02 -5.89 -2.50
N PHE A 221 -4.70 -4.93 -1.88
CA PHE A 221 -4.44 -3.49 -1.99
C PHE A 221 -3.82 -2.95 -0.70
N THR A 222 -2.91 -1.98 -0.83
CA THR A 222 -2.46 -1.14 0.28
C THR A 222 -2.48 0.32 -0.14
N GLY A 223 -3.02 1.22 0.70
CA GLY A 223 -3.11 2.65 0.39
C GLY A 223 -4.17 3.40 1.19
N SER A 224 -4.80 4.41 0.56
CA SER A 224 -5.80 5.25 1.25
C SER A 224 -7.11 4.50 1.52
N THR A 225 -7.78 4.85 2.63
CA THR A 225 -9.09 4.30 3.00
C THR A 225 -10.19 4.64 1.99
N GLU A 226 -10.04 5.74 1.27
CA GLU A 226 -10.94 6.18 0.20
C GLU A 226 -10.80 5.30 -1.05
N THR A 227 -9.57 5.16 -1.55
CA THR A 227 -9.24 4.26 -2.66
C THR A 227 -9.56 2.80 -2.32
N GLY A 228 -9.37 2.39 -1.06
CA GLY A 228 -9.74 1.05 -0.57
C GLY A 228 -11.24 0.74 -0.72
N LYS A 229 -12.13 1.72 -0.53
CA LYS A 229 -13.57 1.56 -0.80
C LYS A 229 -13.83 1.37 -2.30
N ILE A 230 -13.17 2.16 -3.15
CA ILE A 230 -13.30 2.06 -4.62
C ILE A 230 -12.82 0.69 -5.11
N VAL A 231 -11.69 0.20 -4.61
CA VAL A 231 -11.16 -1.14 -4.95
C VAL A 231 -12.13 -2.26 -4.53
N LEU A 232 -12.75 -2.15 -3.35
CA LEU A 232 -13.74 -3.12 -2.87
C LEU A 232 -15.04 -3.06 -3.70
N ASP A 233 -15.51 -1.87 -4.08
CA ASP A 233 -16.67 -1.67 -4.93
C ASP A 233 -16.46 -2.25 -6.34
N LEU A 234 -15.30 -1.99 -6.96
CA LEU A 234 -14.92 -2.56 -8.27
C LEU A 234 -14.79 -4.10 -8.23
N ALA A 235 -14.26 -4.67 -7.14
CA ALA A 235 -14.23 -6.12 -6.94
C ALA A 235 -15.64 -6.71 -6.79
N THR A 236 -16.52 -6.01 -6.06
CA THR A 236 -17.92 -6.42 -5.81
C THR A 236 -18.75 -6.38 -7.10
N LYS A 237 -18.57 -5.35 -7.93
CA LYS A 237 -19.31 -5.13 -9.19
C LYS A 237 -18.84 -5.99 -10.36
N SER A 238 -17.73 -6.70 -10.23
CA SER A 238 -17.15 -7.54 -11.30
C SER A 238 -17.44 -9.03 -11.08
N ASN A 239 -16.56 -9.73 -10.38
CA ASN A 239 -16.58 -11.19 -10.23
C ASN A 239 -16.63 -11.66 -8.75
N LEU A 240 -16.86 -10.74 -7.80
CA LEU A 240 -16.84 -11.01 -6.35
C LEU A 240 -15.50 -11.57 -5.83
N LYS A 241 -14.39 -11.28 -6.53
CA LYS A 241 -13.02 -11.68 -6.13
C LYS A 241 -12.70 -11.31 -4.67
N SER A 242 -11.96 -12.20 -4.00
CA SER A 242 -11.60 -12.00 -2.58
C SER A 242 -10.65 -10.81 -2.41
N VAL A 243 -10.97 -9.86 -1.52
CA VAL A 243 -10.18 -8.64 -1.32
C VAL A 243 -9.47 -8.66 0.04
N THR A 244 -8.20 -8.22 0.07
CA THR A 244 -7.51 -7.82 1.31
C THR A 244 -7.10 -6.34 1.18
N LEU A 245 -7.38 -5.56 2.22
CA LEU A 245 -7.13 -4.12 2.27
C LEU A 245 -6.26 -3.78 3.49
N GLU A 246 -5.08 -3.21 3.26
CA GLU A 246 -4.28 -2.55 4.30
C GLU A 246 -4.41 -1.03 4.11
N LEU A 247 -4.98 -0.33 5.10
CA LEU A 247 -5.46 1.04 4.94
C LEU A 247 -4.81 2.01 5.94
N GLY A 248 -4.92 3.31 5.68
CA GLY A 248 -4.43 4.35 6.57
C GLY A 248 -5.10 4.31 7.95
N GLY A 249 -4.28 4.40 9.01
CA GLY A 249 -4.72 4.40 10.41
C GLY A 249 -4.37 5.68 11.16
N LYS A 250 -4.90 5.81 12.38
CA LYS A 250 -4.53 6.87 13.35
C LYS A 250 -4.12 6.21 14.68
N SER A 251 -3.05 5.42 14.62
CA SER A 251 -2.59 4.56 15.71
C SER A 251 -2.28 5.35 16.99
N PRO A 252 -2.89 5.02 18.13
CA PRO A 252 -2.54 5.64 19.41
C PRO A 252 -1.25 5.02 19.98
N PHE A 253 -0.42 5.86 20.61
CA PHE A 253 0.66 5.43 21.50
C PHE A 253 0.25 5.82 22.92
N ILE A 254 0.08 4.84 23.80
CA ILE A 254 -0.43 5.06 25.17
C ILE A 254 0.73 4.92 26.15
N VAL A 255 0.94 5.95 26.96
CA VAL A 255 1.92 5.97 28.05
C VAL A 255 1.15 5.92 29.37
N CYS A 256 1.39 4.89 30.18
CA CYS A 256 0.78 4.73 31.50
C CYS A 256 1.59 5.49 32.57
N GLU A 257 0.99 5.70 33.74
CA GLU A 257 1.60 6.44 34.86
C GLU A 257 2.86 5.74 35.43
N ASP A 258 2.92 4.41 35.31
CA ASP A 258 4.03 3.55 35.74
C ASP A 258 5.14 3.36 34.68
N ALA A 259 5.01 4.00 33.50
CA ALA A 259 5.97 3.87 32.43
C ALA A 259 7.29 4.61 32.73
N ASP A 260 8.41 4.03 32.29
CA ASP A 260 9.67 4.76 32.11
C ASP A 260 9.45 5.88 31.09
N VAL A 261 9.31 7.11 31.57
CA VAL A 261 8.96 8.29 30.75
C VAL A 261 10.03 8.59 29.71
N ASP A 262 11.30 8.30 29.98
CA ASP A 262 12.41 8.63 29.10
C ASP A 262 12.50 7.62 27.95
N LYS A 263 12.37 6.33 28.26
CA LYS A 263 12.23 5.27 27.26
C LYS A 263 10.90 5.37 26.51
N ALA A 264 9.82 5.78 27.16
CA ALA A 264 8.55 6.05 26.51
C ALA A 264 8.67 7.24 25.55
N VAL A 265 9.44 8.28 25.88
CA VAL A 265 9.75 9.40 24.98
C VAL A 265 10.64 8.98 23.81
N GLU A 266 11.59 8.08 24.00
CA GLU A 266 12.41 7.51 22.92
C GLU A 266 11.56 6.63 21.98
N LEU A 267 10.87 5.62 22.51
CA LEU A 267 10.00 4.74 21.74
C LEU A 267 8.79 5.46 21.13
N ALA A 268 8.26 6.49 21.81
CA ALA A 268 7.28 7.38 21.21
C ALA A 268 7.93 8.14 20.05
N HIS A 269 9.18 8.62 20.15
CA HIS A 269 9.92 9.14 18.98
C HIS A 269 10.03 8.13 17.82
N MET A 270 9.59 6.90 18.03
CA MET A 270 9.53 5.79 17.09
C MET A 270 8.10 5.20 16.83
N ALA A 271 6.99 6.00 16.92
CA ALA A 271 5.63 5.80 16.31
C ALA A 271 5.24 6.14 14.78
N LEU A 272 4.90 7.25 14.03
CA LEU A 272 4.73 8.77 13.90
C LEU A 272 5.78 9.70 13.14
N PHE A 273 6.61 10.59 13.76
CA PHE A 273 7.96 11.02 13.22
C PHE A 273 9.12 10.00 13.15
N PHE A 274 9.36 9.27 14.23
CA PHE A 274 8.29 8.47 14.75
C PHE A 274 7.42 8.98 16.01
N ASN A 275 7.57 10.07 16.85
CA ASN A 275 6.48 10.85 17.66
C ASN A 275 7.02 11.74 18.85
N GLN A 276 6.21 12.17 19.89
CA GLN A 276 6.55 12.28 21.36
C GLN A 276 5.56 12.97 22.38
N PHE A 277 5.95 13.02 23.69
CA PHE A 277 5.44 13.86 24.81
C PHE A 277 6.01 15.31 24.77
N VAL A 278 5.16 16.34 24.92
CA VAL A 278 5.38 17.77 24.55
C VAL A 278 6.82 18.33 24.64
N GLU A 279 7.38 18.55 25.83
CA GLU A 279 8.64 19.32 25.95
C GLU A 279 9.85 18.57 25.38
N LYS A 280 9.96 17.25 25.64
CA LYS A 280 10.99 16.43 24.99
C LYS A 280 10.71 16.27 23.49
N ALA A 281 9.44 16.23 23.06
CA ALA A 281 9.05 16.21 21.64
C ALA A 281 9.67 17.36 20.87
N LYS A 282 9.48 18.57 21.40
CA LYS A 282 10.01 19.83 20.86
C LYS A 282 11.53 19.78 20.72
N GLN A 283 12.23 19.29 21.75
CA GLN A 283 13.69 19.22 21.76
C GLN A 283 14.28 18.19 20.80
N TYR A 284 13.60 17.07 20.52
CA TYR A 284 14.01 16.12 19.47
C TYR A 284 13.63 16.63 18.07
N ALA A 285 12.38 17.09 17.87
CA ALA A 285 11.89 17.64 16.62
C ALA A 285 12.70 18.87 16.12
N MET A 286 13.33 19.62 17.02
CA MET A 286 14.24 20.73 16.68
C MET A 286 15.70 20.31 16.40
N LYS A 287 16.09 19.07 16.73
CA LYS A 287 17.42 18.51 16.42
C LYS A 287 17.42 17.65 15.15
N HIS A 288 16.29 17.02 14.86
CA HIS A 288 16.08 16.11 13.73
C HIS A 288 16.59 16.72 12.41
N SER A 289 17.54 16.05 11.76
CA SER A 289 18.21 16.59 10.58
C SER A 289 17.37 16.43 9.31
N ILE A 290 17.08 17.54 8.64
CA ILE A 290 16.30 17.59 7.40
C ILE A 290 17.24 17.94 6.25
N GLY A 291 17.19 17.19 5.14
CA GLY A 291 18.00 17.53 3.98
C GLY A 291 18.00 16.48 2.88
N ASP A 292 18.96 16.60 1.98
CA ASP A 292 19.19 15.66 0.87
C ASP A 292 19.42 14.24 1.40
N PRO A 293 18.51 13.28 1.15
CA PRO A 293 18.56 11.90 1.64
C PRO A 293 19.86 11.11 1.39
N PHE A 294 20.69 11.56 0.43
CA PHE A 294 21.97 10.95 0.10
C PHE A 294 23.14 11.44 0.96
N LYS A 295 22.91 12.33 1.92
CA LYS A 295 23.93 12.82 2.85
C LYS A 295 23.90 12.04 4.16
N GLU A 296 25.08 11.65 4.61
CA GLU A 296 25.29 10.99 5.91
C GLU A 296 24.72 11.84 7.05
N GLY A 297 24.04 11.20 8.00
CA GLY A 297 23.42 11.84 9.15
C GLY A 297 22.17 12.67 8.84
N ILE A 298 21.50 12.49 7.68
CA ILE A 298 20.16 13.03 7.41
C ILE A 298 19.07 12.05 7.88
N GLU A 299 18.22 12.52 8.79
CA GLU A 299 17.17 11.74 9.45
C GLU A 299 15.78 11.97 8.83
N GLN A 300 15.59 13.01 8.00
CA GLN A 300 14.33 13.27 7.28
C GLN A 300 14.55 13.80 5.85
N GLY A 301 13.94 13.12 4.89
CA GLY A 301 13.83 13.55 3.51
C GLY A 301 12.63 14.47 3.22
N PRO A 302 12.34 14.73 1.93
CA PRO A 302 11.14 15.41 1.48
C PRO A 302 9.89 14.51 1.56
N GLN A 303 8.71 15.11 1.39
CA GLN A 303 7.48 14.37 1.06
C GLN A 303 7.52 13.91 -0.41
N ILE A 304 6.69 12.93 -0.79
CA ILE A 304 6.80 12.28 -2.10
C ILE A 304 6.44 13.19 -3.30
N ASP A 305 5.44 14.07 -3.15
CA ASP A 305 4.94 14.92 -4.23
C ASP A 305 4.27 16.19 -3.70
N THR A 306 3.87 17.07 -4.62
CA THR A 306 3.14 18.31 -4.32
C THR A 306 1.81 18.04 -3.61
N GLU A 307 1.08 16.96 -3.95
CA GLU A 307 -0.23 16.67 -3.35
C GLU A 307 -0.09 16.35 -1.85
N GLN A 308 0.84 15.45 -1.48
CA GLN A 308 1.07 15.13 -0.07
C GLN A 308 1.67 16.31 0.68
N PHE A 309 2.55 17.09 0.05
CA PHE A 309 3.10 18.31 0.62
C PHE A 309 2.00 19.32 1.00
N ASP A 310 1.14 19.70 0.05
CA ASP A 310 0.06 20.67 0.28
C ASP A 310 -1.01 20.12 1.23
N LYS A 311 -1.29 18.82 1.18
CA LYS A 311 -2.22 18.12 2.08
C LYS A 311 -1.74 18.11 3.53
N ILE A 312 -0.45 17.88 3.77
CA ILE A 312 0.14 17.95 5.11
C ILE A 312 0.13 19.39 5.62
N LEU A 313 0.48 20.39 4.79
CA LEU A 313 0.35 21.80 5.17
C LEU A 313 -1.11 22.21 5.46
N LYS A 314 -2.10 21.68 4.70
CA LYS A 314 -3.54 21.87 4.99
C LYS A 314 -3.93 21.29 6.36
N TYR A 315 -3.44 20.10 6.72
CA TYR A 315 -3.70 19.51 8.04
C TYR A 315 -3.03 20.29 9.17
N ILE A 316 -1.78 20.75 8.98
CA ILE A 316 -1.07 21.59 9.95
C ILE A 316 -1.84 22.88 10.20
N LYS A 317 -2.23 23.59 9.14
CA LYS A 317 -3.05 24.79 9.22
C LYS A 317 -4.37 24.51 9.97
N SER A 318 -5.07 23.44 9.61
CA SER A 318 -6.30 23.01 10.28
C SER A 318 -6.11 22.73 11.77
N GLY A 319 -4.94 22.23 12.20
CA GLY A 319 -4.64 22.02 13.61
C GLY A 319 -4.60 23.34 14.40
N VAL A 320 -3.93 24.36 13.86
CA VAL A 320 -3.89 25.72 14.45
C VAL A 320 -5.29 26.35 14.44
N GLU A 321 -6.03 26.25 13.33
CA GLU A 321 -7.40 26.78 13.22
C GLU A 321 -8.39 26.10 14.18
N CYS A 322 -8.14 24.83 14.56
CA CYS A 322 -8.91 24.12 15.59
C CYS A 322 -8.43 24.36 17.02
N GLY A 323 -7.51 25.31 17.25
CA GLY A 323 -7.03 25.70 18.57
C GLY A 323 -5.98 24.78 19.20
N ALA A 324 -5.41 23.83 18.45
CA ALA A 324 -4.25 23.07 18.93
C ALA A 324 -3.01 23.98 18.98
N THR A 325 -2.16 23.76 19.98
CA THR A 325 -0.96 24.56 20.20
C THR A 325 0.19 24.01 19.35
N LEU A 326 0.70 24.81 18.40
CA LEU A 326 1.86 24.45 17.57
C LEU A 326 3.15 24.63 18.38
N GLU A 327 3.84 23.53 18.67
CA GLU A 327 5.04 23.51 19.53
C GLU A 327 6.35 23.59 18.75
N SER A 328 6.39 22.96 17.57
CA SER A 328 7.55 22.96 16.67
C SER A 328 7.09 22.83 15.22
N GLY A 329 7.96 23.22 14.28
CA GLY A 329 7.73 23.04 12.85
C GLY A 329 6.55 23.85 12.32
N GLY A 330 5.59 23.18 11.67
CA GLY A 330 4.39 23.78 11.10
C GLY A 330 4.57 24.45 9.73
N GLU A 331 5.76 24.34 9.12
CA GLU A 331 6.12 25.09 7.91
C GLU A 331 7.09 24.32 7.01
N ARG A 332 7.33 24.88 5.81
CA ARG A 332 8.30 24.39 4.82
C ARG A 332 9.73 24.47 5.35
N HIS A 333 10.56 23.51 4.96
CA HIS A 333 12.03 23.62 5.06
C HIS A 333 12.63 23.91 3.67
N GLY A 334 13.51 24.90 3.57
CA GLY A 334 14.17 25.28 2.32
C GLY A 334 13.22 25.77 1.21
N ASN A 335 13.79 26.07 0.04
CA ASN A 335 13.08 26.64 -1.12
C ASN A 335 12.92 25.69 -2.33
N LYS A 336 13.54 24.50 -2.31
CA LYS A 336 13.41 23.45 -3.33
C LYS A 336 13.05 22.12 -2.65
N GLY A 337 12.42 21.19 -3.39
CA GLY A 337 11.94 19.90 -2.86
C GLY A 337 10.82 20.01 -1.84
N TYR A 338 10.17 18.90 -1.51
CA TYR A 338 8.94 18.88 -0.71
C TYR A 338 9.18 18.74 0.80
N TYR A 339 10.14 19.45 1.37
CA TYR A 339 10.51 19.32 2.78
C TYR A 339 9.58 20.12 3.71
N ILE A 340 9.06 19.46 4.75
CA ILE A 340 8.25 20.05 5.83
C ILE A 340 9.00 19.83 7.16
N LYS A 341 8.99 20.81 8.06
CA LYS A 341 9.65 20.71 9.37
C LYS A 341 8.91 19.74 10.30
N PRO A 342 9.61 18.97 11.15
CA PRO A 342 9.04 18.18 12.24
C PRO A 342 8.03 18.98 13.07
N THR A 343 6.74 18.67 12.85
CA THR A 343 5.61 19.41 13.42
C THR A 343 5.02 18.70 14.64
N VAL A 344 5.07 19.34 15.81
CA VAL A 344 4.46 18.86 17.05
C VAL A 344 3.29 19.74 17.43
N PHE A 345 2.16 19.14 17.79
CA PHE A 345 1.00 19.81 18.38
C PHE A 345 0.75 19.33 19.80
N SER A 346 0.56 20.28 20.74
CA SER A 346 0.02 20.02 22.08
C SER A 346 -1.41 20.56 22.20
N ASN A 347 -2.08 20.29 23.33
CA ASN A 347 -3.45 20.74 23.62
C ASN A 347 -4.52 20.33 22.57
N VAL A 348 -4.27 19.26 21.83
CA VAL A 348 -5.19 18.72 20.80
C VAL A 348 -6.46 18.18 21.47
N GLN A 349 -7.62 18.76 21.14
CA GLN A 349 -8.91 18.30 21.65
C GLN A 349 -9.50 17.17 20.78
N PHE A 350 -10.17 16.21 21.40
CA PHE A 350 -10.91 15.17 20.69
C PHE A 350 -12.32 15.67 20.34
N SER A 351 -12.57 15.96 19.06
CA SER A 351 -13.94 16.19 18.58
C SER A 351 -14.63 14.85 18.29
N PRO A 352 -15.77 14.54 18.92
CA PRO A 352 -16.59 13.38 18.54
C PRO A 352 -17.39 13.64 17.25
N VAL A 353 -17.43 14.88 16.76
CA VAL A 353 -18.06 15.27 15.49
C VAL A 353 -16.98 15.32 14.40
N PRO A 354 -17.15 14.63 13.26
CA PRO A 354 -16.27 14.80 12.11
C PRO A 354 -16.28 16.26 11.67
N LEU A 355 -15.11 16.90 11.61
CA LEU A 355 -14.98 18.24 11.05
C LEU A 355 -15.48 18.21 9.60
N PRO A 356 -16.33 19.17 9.16
CA PRO A 356 -16.66 19.30 7.76
C PRO A 356 -15.35 19.60 7.01
N LEU A 357 -15.02 18.76 6.03
CA LEU A 357 -13.85 18.99 5.17
C LEU A 357 -14.00 20.36 4.51
N ALA A 358 -12.99 21.21 4.64
CA ALA A 358 -12.99 22.54 4.05
C ALA A 358 -13.09 22.41 2.52
N ASN A 359 -14.27 22.78 2.01
CA ASN A 359 -14.81 22.60 0.66
C ASN A 359 -15.03 21.14 0.23
N ASP A 360 -16.14 20.56 0.69
CA ASP A 360 -16.81 19.41 0.10
C ASP A 360 -17.91 19.92 -0.86
N PRO A 361 -17.80 19.68 -2.19
CA PRO A 361 -18.74 20.22 -3.18
C PRO A 361 -20.09 19.49 -3.22
N GLU A 362 -20.28 18.35 -2.56
CA GLU A 362 -21.54 17.59 -2.67
C GLU A 362 -22.72 18.24 -1.90
N LYS A 363 -22.45 19.23 -1.04
CA LYS A 363 -23.47 19.84 -0.17
C LYS A 363 -24.46 20.79 -0.85
N GLU A 364 -24.17 21.33 -2.03
CA GLU A 364 -25.09 22.28 -2.69
C GLU A 364 -26.37 21.63 -3.26
N ASN A 365 -26.42 20.31 -3.43
CA ASN A 365 -27.53 19.62 -4.13
C ASN A 365 -28.66 19.09 -3.23
N HIS A 366 -28.57 19.20 -1.89
CA HIS A 366 -29.57 18.58 -0.99
C HIS A 366 -30.68 19.51 -0.46
N GLU A 367 -30.59 20.84 -0.61
CA GLU A 367 -31.66 21.78 -0.20
C GLU A 367 -32.80 21.89 -1.23
N SER A 368 -33.43 20.77 -1.59
CA SER A 368 -34.59 20.77 -2.51
C SER A 368 -35.72 19.77 -2.20
N LEU A 369 -35.57 18.87 -1.23
CA LEU A 369 -36.55 17.79 -0.97
C LEU A 369 -36.97 17.63 0.51
N SER A 370 -37.51 18.68 1.12
CA SER A 370 -38.22 18.57 2.40
C SER A 370 -39.44 19.49 2.52
N GLN A 371 -40.61 19.02 2.06
CA GLN A 371 -41.91 19.52 2.52
C GLN A 371 -42.77 18.35 3.03
N PRO A 372 -43.33 18.42 4.26
CA PRO A 372 -44.12 17.33 4.82
C PRO A 372 -45.52 17.29 4.21
N ARG A 373 -45.89 16.16 3.59
CA ARG A 373 -47.28 15.89 3.19
C ARG A 373 -48.07 15.37 4.38
N SER A 374 -49.19 16.02 4.69
CA SER A 374 -50.16 15.53 5.68
C SER A 374 -51.02 14.40 5.11
N LEU A 375 -51.43 13.45 5.97
CA LEU A 375 -52.34 12.35 5.62
C LEU A 375 -53.75 12.60 6.20
N PRO A 376 -54.82 12.33 5.44
CA PRO A 376 -56.19 12.49 5.91
C PRO A 376 -56.64 11.33 6.82
N ASN A 377 -57.65 11.60 7.67
CA ASN A 377 -58.17 10.69 8.70
C ASN A 377 -59.51 10.03 8.27
N LYS A 378 -59.96 9.01 9.03
CA LYS A 378 -61.12 8.07 8.90
C LYS A 378 -60.71 6.67 8.39
N GLY A 379 -61.16 5.54 8.97
CA GLY A 379 -61.83 5.34 10.27
C GLY A 379 -62.75 4.11 10.34
N LYS A 380 -62.67 3.32 11.43
CA LYS A 380 -63.43 2.07 11.74
C LYS A 380 -63.03 0.87 10.81
N ALA A 381 -63.11 -0.42 11.19
CA ALA A 381 -63.82 -1.06 12.32
C ALA A 381 -63.25 -2.47 12.70
N ARG A 382 -63.67 -2.96 13.88
CA ARG A 382 -63.75 -4.37 14.34
C ARG A 382 -62.45 -5.16 14.62
N ALA A 383 -62.62 -6.22 15.42
CA ALA A 383 -61.57 -7.10 15.91
C ALA A 383 -62.10 -8.54 16.12
N SER A 384 -61.24 -9.53 15.88
CA SER A 384 -61.36 -10.94 16.32
C SER A 384 -59.94 -11.54 16.25
N LYS A 385 -59.28 -11.93 17.34
CA LYS A 385 -59.46 -13.11 18.21
C LYS A 385 -59.03 -14.45 17.56
N HIS A 386 -58.01 -15.07 18.18
CA HIS A 386 -57.63 -16.49 18.11
C HIS A 386 -57.09 -16.99 16.74
N GLN A 387 -56.18 -17.98 16.65
CA GLN A 387 -55.36 -18.67 17.66
C GLN A 387 -54.13 -19.32 16.99
N ASP A 388 -53.02 -19.46 17.74
CA ASP A 388 -52.02 -20.54 17.55
C ASP A 388 -52.62 -21.87 18.09
N PRO A 389 -52.18 -23.07 17.64
CA PRO A 389 -50.77 -23.42 17.37
C PRO A 389 -50.45 -24.03 15.99
#